data_AF-A0A812W0J6-F1
#
_entry.id   AF-A0A812W0J6-F1
#
_cell.length_a   1.000
_cell.length_b   1.000
_cell.length_c   1.000
_cell.angle_alpha   90.00
_cell.angle_beta   90.00
_cell.angle_gamma   90.00
#
_symmetry.space_group_name_H-M   'P 1'
#
loop_
_entity.id
_entity.type
_entity.pdbx_description
1 polymer ?
#
loop_
_entity_poly.entity_id
_entity_poly.type
_entity_poly.pdbx_seq_one_letter_code
_entity_poly.pdbx_strand_id
1 'polypeptide(L)'
;MAVDTISCNIWPDIVPEDFDTFASSFDVRQCAVTADAVGRYHAAFANGLTSPVELSVKAAWCAGRVRHFSWAAALILYDFALRQIAGNGGSWCFDSSSWSRHAKISAHDVLTAHADVLQQILRQWQNTNFAVGSTACSIRQRFRTSGSNQDQIDADVRAWNQEVLNAGRPFWDGQDFVRMGSLPKVSCLVPVVWPAQEAFLEAISETYGSDCDVLRFFVSSTQTLEVPATMQHSFINLHAWYPDVPPDDETFHRQTGQAPQHDNFNTIIKLLHMLRWEAEHSDEHSDLLGEQGEQWWYCRLERDTFFIPENFRYFVVSERLDAAEPHYLGTRQFNDVPRFGFVYNDGGPGVCLSRRALRDLSSLLVDAPFIDGRPTFQDCVFAVGHREDLMLAACLRQLGVLPSALTTDAFGREWFSIRPMVGLPMHQPVLQHLLRGNETGNEAWNFWMGRGHLYLPCFEYIRIWVVEMPVSFNSFKNVSMFTEAKSILELGPQARQKHLGYALHLSGLRKHKDAVILQPSPSRGIP
;
A
#
# COMPACT_ATOMS: atom_id res chain seq x y z
N MET A 1 -12.19 -18.47 -31.02
CA MET A 1 -13.06 -19.40 -30.27
C MET A 1 -12.22 -20.58 -29.83
N ALA A 2 -11.68 -20.51 -28.61
CA ALA A 2 -11.18 -21.65 -27.85
C ALA A 2 -11.08 -21.10 -26.41
N VAL A 3 -12.13 -21.34 -25.62
CA VAL A 3 -12.11 -21.06 -24.18
C VAL A 3 -11.56 -22.33 -23.55
N ASP A 4 -10.40 -22.21 -22.91
CA ASP A 4 -9.81 -23.27 -22.12
C ASP A 4 -10.82 -23.75 -21.07
N THR A 5 -11.09 -25.04 -21.09
CA THR A 5 -11.91 -25.73 -20.09
C THR A 5 -11.05 -25.86 -18.83
N ILE A 6 -11.33 -25.04 -17.82
CA ILE A 6 -10.80 -25.25 -16.47
C ILE A 6 -11.39 -26.58 -15.98
N SER A 7 -10.63 -27.66 -16.05
CA SER A 7 -11.08 -28.96 -15.55
C SER A 7 -10.89 -29.01 -14.02
N CYS A 8 -11.96 -29.22 -13.25
CA CYS A 8 -11.89 -29.40 -11.79
C CYS A 8 -11.29 -30.79 -11.39
N ASN A 9 -10.32 -31.32 -12.14
CA ASN A 9 -9.87 -32.72 -12.10
C ASN A 9 -8.81 -33.04 -11.04
N ILE A 10 -8.95 -32.54 -9.81
CA ILE A 10 -8.11 -33.02 -8.70
C ILE A 10 -8.99 -33.23 -7.46
N TRP A 11 -9.70 -34.35 -7.43
CA TRP A 11 -10.23 -34.92 -6.19
C TRP A 11 -10.08 -36.45 -6.24
N PRO A 12 -9.53 -37.11 -5.20
CA PRO A 12 -9.74 -38.53 -5.00
C PRO A 12 -11.19 -38.74 -4.53
N ASP A 13 -11.93 -39.58 -5.24
CA ASP A 13 -13.28 -39.99 -4.84
C ASP A 13 -13.21 -40.64 -3.45
N ILE A 14 -13.78 -39.98 -2.44
CA ILE A 14 -14.09 -40.65 -1.17
C ILE A 14 -15.38 -41.44 -1.43
N VAL A 15 -15.24 -42.76 -1.51
CA VAL A 15 -16.33 -43.69 -1.81
C VAL A 15 -17.27 -43.76 -0.59
N PRO A 16 -18.61 -43.77 -0.77
CA PRO A 16 -19.57 -43.74 0.34
C PRO A 16 -19.38 -44.83 1.42
N GLU A 17 -18.83 -45.99 1.03
CA GLU A 17 -18.63 -47.13 1.94
C GLU A 17 -17.55 -46.87 3.02
N ASP A 18 -16.56 -46.01 2.74
CA ASP A 18 -15.53 -45.64 3.72
C ASP A 18 -16.10 -44.72 4.81
N PHE A 19 -17.16 -43.96 4.50
CA PHE A 19 -17.80 -43.06 5.45
C PHE A 19 -18.67 -43.81 6.47
N ASP A 20 -19.40 -44.85 6.03
CA ASP A 20 -20.24 -45.68 6.91
C ASP A 20 -19.39 -46.61 7.80
N THR A 21 -18.26 -47.09 7.29
CA THR A 21 -17.27 -47.85 8.08
C THR A 21 -16.59 -46.96 9.12
N PHE A 22 -16.26 -45.71 8.76
CA PHE A 22 -15.71 -44.71 9.67
C PHE A 22 -16.68 -44.28 10.78
N ALA A 23 -17.97 -44.12 10.45
CA ALA A 23 -19.01 -43.71 11.41
C ALA A 23 -19.34 -44.79 12.45
N SER A 24 -19.11 -46.07 12.12
CA SER A 24 -19.44 -47.22 12.98
C SER A 24 -18.33 -47.64 13.95
N SER A 25 -17.07 -47.22 13.72
CA SER A 25 -15.92 -47.60 14.54
C SER A 25 -15.51 -46.58 15.63
N PHE A 26 -16.25 -45.47 15.81
CA PHE A 26 -15.81 -44.34 16.64
C PHE A 26 -16.53 -44.26 18.00
N ASP A 27 -15.79 -44.41 19.11
CA ASP A 27 -16.32 -44.34 20.48
C ASP A 27 -16.47 -42.89 20.97
N VAL A 28 -17.71 -42.51 21.30
CA VAL A 28 -18.13 -41.18 21.78
C VAL A 28 -17.39 -40.74 23.05
N ARG A 29 -16.80 -41.66 23.82
CA ARG A 29 -16.07 -41.32 25.06
C ARG A 29 -14.73 -40.61 24.81
N GLN A 30 -14.17 -40.63 23.60
CA GLN A 30 -12.90 -39.96 23.29
C GLN A 30 -13.00 -38.44 23.11
N CYS A 31 -14.20 -37.84 23.04
CA CYS A 31 -14.35 -36.40 22.82
C CYS A 31 -14.00 -35.51 24.03
N ALA A 32 -13.81 -36.09 25.23
CA ALA A 32 -13.72 -35.35 26.49
C ALA A 32 -12.32 -34.79 26.85
N VAL A 33 -11.30 -34.92 25.99
CA VAL A 33 -9.93 -34.41 26.27
C VAL A 33 -9.40 -33.65 25.05
N THR A 34 -9.86 -32.42 24.81
CA THR A 34 -9.66 -31.79 23.49
C THR A 34 -8.79 -30.52 23.44
N ALA A 35 -8.52 -29.84 24.56
CA ALA A 35 -7.56 -28.72 24.53
C ALA A 35 -6.11 -29.22 24.28
N ASP A 36 -5.74 -30.31 24.94
CA ASP A 36 -4.42 -30.96 24.81
C ASP A 36 -4.30 -31.82 23.53
N ALA A 37 -5.44 -32.19 22.92
CA ALA A 37 -5.47 -32.87 21.63
C ALA A 37 -5.27 -31.87 20.49
N VAL A 38 -6.01 -30.75 20.47
CA VAL A 38 -5.89 -29.72 19.42
C VAL A 38 -4.48 -29.14 19.36
N GLY A 39 -3.82 -28.95 20.52
CA GLY A 39 -2.41 -28.55 20.58
C GLY A 39 -1.44 -29.58 19.97
N ARG A 40 -1.63 -30.88 20.26
CA ARG A 40 -0.82 -31.96 19.68
C ARG A 40 -1.12 -32.21 18.19
N TYR A 41 -2.35 -31.92 17.73
CA TYR A 41 -2.74 -32.06 16.33
C TYR A 41 -2.25 -30.91 15.44
N HIS A 42 -2.17 -29.68 15.97
CA HIS A 42 -1.49 -28.58 15.27
C HIS A 42 0.00 -28.86 15.05
N ALA A 43 0.66 -29.51 16.01
CA ALA A 43 2.04 -29.96 15.87
C ALA A 43 2.21 -31.09 14.83
N ALA A 44 1.23 -31.99 14.66
CA ALA A 44 1.25 -33.03 13.63
C ALA A 44 1.02 -32.45 12.21
N PHE A 45 0.18 -31.41 12.10
CA PHE A 45 -0.06 -30.67 10.85
C PHE A 45 1.18 -29.89 10.38
N ALA A 46 1.86 -29.19 11.30
CA ALA A 46 3.12 -28.50 11.01
C ALA A 46 4.23 -29.46 10.51
N ASN A 47 4.10 -30.76 10.82
CA ASN A 47 5.03 -31.81 10.42
C ASN A 47 4.53 -32.69 9.25
N GLY A 48 3.42 -32.33 8.58
CA GLY A 48 2.96 -32.97 7.35
C GLY A 48 2.35 -34.38 7.49
N LEU A 49 1.93 -34.79 8.70
CA LEU A 49 1.52 -36.16 8.98
C LEU A 49 0.02 -36.48 8.76
N THR A 50 -0.82 -35.48 8.45
CA THR A 50 -2.28 -35.69 8.25
C THR A 50 -2.88 -34.72 7.22
N SER A 51 -3.83 -35.21 6.41
CA SER A 51 -4.53 -34.43 5.37
C SER A 51 -5.49 -33.38 5.96
N PRO A 52 -5.55 -32.15 5.41
CA PRO A 52 -6.45 -31.08 5.87
C PRO A 52 -7.95 -31.44 5.84
N VAL A 53 -8.33 -32.34 4.93
CA VAL A 53 -9.71 -32.79 4.73
C VAL A 53 -10.13 -33.72 5.88
N GLU A 54 -9.26 -34.64 6.28
CA GLU A 54 -9.51 -35.56 7.39
C GLU A 54 -9.62 -34.81 8.73
N LEU A 55 -8.79 -33.76 8.91
CA LEU A 55 -8.80 -32.89 10.08
C LEU A 55 -10.12 -32.10 10.19
N SER A 56 -10.58 -31.53 9.08
CA SER A 56 -11.82 -30.73 9.00
C SER A 56 -13.06 -31.59 9.23
N VAL A 57 -13.09 -32.82 8.71
CA VAL A 57 -14.20 -33.76 8.88
C VAL A 57 -14.29 -34.27 10.32
N LYS A 58 -13.16 -34.61 10.96
CA LYS A 58 -13.11 -35.05 12.37
C LYS A 58 -13.57 -33.96 13.34
N ALA A 59 -13.17 -32.70 13.09
CA ALA A 59 -13.58 -31.56 13.90
C ALA A 59 -15.09 -31.24 13.73
N ALA A 60 -15.59 -31.28 12.49
CA ALA A 60 -17.01 -31.03 12.19
C ALA A 60 -17.95 -32.08 12.79
N TRP A 61 -17.57 -33.36 12.74
CA TRP A 61 -18.37 -34.46 13.29
C TRP A 61 -18.48 -34.40 14.83
N CYS A 62 -17.39 -34.07 15.53
CA CYS A 62 -17.41 -33.88 16.98
C CYS A 62 -18.29 -32.69 17.41
N ALA A 63 -18.27 -31.60 16.64
CA ALA A 63 -19.05 -30.40 16.94
C ALA A 63 -20.56 -30.54 16.70
N GLY A 64 -20.98 -31.44 15.79
CA GLY A 64 -22.39 -31.71 15.52
C GLY A 64 -23.18 -32.31 16.68
N ARG A 65 -22.51 -32.88 17.71
CA ARG A 65 -23.17 -33.52 18.87
C ARG A 65 -23.09 -32.74 20.19
N VAL A 66 -22.41 -31.60 20.23
CA VAL A 66 -22.32 -30.76 21.44
C VAL A 66 -22.94 -29.40 21.13
N ARG A 67 -24.10 -29.11 21.75
CA ARG A 67 -24.95 -27.92 21.43
C ARG A 67 -24.25 -26.55 21.52
N HIS A 68 -23.08 -26.46 22.14
CA HIS A 68 -22.28 -25.23 22.24
C HIS A 68 -21.05 -25.17 21.31
N PHE A 69 -20.74 -26.24 20.57
CA PHE A 69 -19.61 -26.31 19.63
C PHE A 69 -20.01 -26.08 18.16
N SER A 70 -21.30 -25.94 17.86
CA SER A 70 -21.84 -25.77 16.50
C SER A 70 -21.26 -24.55 15.77
N TRP A 71 -20.93 -23.47 16.49
CA TRP A 71 -20.37 -22.25 15.90
C TRP A 71 -18.92 -22.41 15.42
N ALA A 72 -18.08 -23.11 16.18
CA ALA A 72 -16.67 -23.28 15.80
C ALA A 72 -16.51 -24.19 14.58
N ALA A 73 -17.27 -25.28 14.50
CA ALA A 73 -17.27 -26.12 13.30
C ALA A 73 -17.94 -25.45 12.10
N ALA A 74 -19.00 -24.67 12.32
CA ALA A 74 -19.59 -23.86 11.25
C ALA A 74 -18.56 -22.86 10.70
N LEU A 75 -17.78 -22.19 11.56
CA LEU A 75 -16.74 -21.25 11.14
C LEU A 75 -15.56 -21.94 10.43
N ILE A 76 -15.16 -23.14 10.87
CA ILE A 76 -14.10 -23.92 10.20
C ILE A 76 -14.55 -24.41 8.82
N LEU A 77 -15.78 -24.97 8.72
CA LEU A 77 -16.36 -25.41 7.45
C LEU A 77 -16.58 -24.24 6.49
N TYR A 78 -16.91 -23.08 7.04
CA TYR A 78 -17.12 -21.84 6.30
C TYR A 78 -15.80 -21.21 5.82
N ASP A 79 -14.75 -21.17 6.65
CA ASP A 79 -13.40 -20.75 6.23
C ASP A 79 -12.85 -21.71 5.15
N PHE A 80 -13.08 -23.02 5.32
CA PHE A 80 -12.75 -24.00 4.31
C PHE A 80 -13.49 -23.75 2.99
N ALA A 81 -14.81 -23.52 3.04
CA ALA A 81 -15.60 -23.22 1.84
C ALA A 81 -15.15 -21.94 1.13
N LEU A 82 -14.84 -20.87 1.87
CA LEU A 82 -14.35 -19.61 1.29
C LEU A 82 -12.97 -19.77 0.66
N ARG A 83 -12.06 -20.53 1.28
CA ARG A 83 -10.76 -20.86 0.69
C ARG A 83 -10.89 -21.70 -0.57
N GLN A 84 -11.86 -22.62 -0.63
CA GLN A 84 -12.14 -23.40 -1.84
C GLN A 84 -12.66 -22.52 -2.98
N ILE A 85 -13.60 -21.61 -2.69
CA ILE A 85 -14.13 -20.65 -3.68
C ILE A 85 -13.02 -19.72 -4.17
N ALA A 86 -12.17 -19.21 -3.27
CA ALA A 86 -11.11 -18.27 -3.62
C ALA A 86 -9.89 -18.90 -4.31
N GLY A 87 -9.55 -20.16 -3.97
CA GLY A 87 -8.29 -20.78 -4.39
C GLY A 87 -8.39 -21.75 -5.59
N ASN A 88 -9.52 -22.40 -5.81
CA ASN A 88 -9.58 -23.63 -6.65
C ASN A 88 -10.62 -23.57 -7.79
N GLY A 89 -10.72 -22.44 -8.49
CA GLY A 89 -11.54 -22.33 -9.72
C GLY A 89 -12.91 -21.67 -9.54
N GLY A 90 -13.14 -20.97 -8.43
CA GLY A 90 -14.33 -20.14 -8.24
C GLY A 90 -15.58 -20.91 -7.79
N SER A 91 -16.71 -20.21 -7.78
CA SER A 91 -18.03 -20.72 -7.36
C SER A 91 -18.44 -21.99 -8.11
N TRP A 92 -18.07 -22.11 -9.40
CA TRP A 92 -18.45 -23.24 -10.23
C TRP A 92 -17.79 -24.56 -9.79
N CYS A 93 -16.50 -24.58 -9.45
CA CYS A 93 -15.87 -25.81 -8.95
C CYS A 93 -16.40 -26.19 -7.56
N PHE A 94 -16.77 -25.22 -6.72
CA PHE A 94 -17.40 -25.49 -5.43
C PHE A 94 -18.78 -26.14 -5.58
N ASP A 95 -19.66 -25.56 -6.42
CA ASP A 95 -20.99 -26.11 -6.71
C ASP A 95 -20.94 -27.49 -7.37
N SER A 96 -19.85 -27.75 -8.08
CA SER A 96 -19.57 -29.02 -8.75
C SER A 96 -18.91 -30.07 -7.83
N SER A 97 -18.60 -29.74 -6.57
CA SER A 97 -18.04 -30.70 -5.62
C SER A 97 -19.09 -31.69 -5.12
N SER A 98 -18.67 -32.92 -4.83
CA SER A 98 -19.54 -33.93 -4.20
C SER A 98 -20.06 -33.46 -2.84
N TRP A 99 -19.24 -32.71 -2.11
CA TRP A 99 -19.59 -32.11 -0.83
C TRP A 99 -20.74 -31.10 -0.94
N SER A 100 -20.64 -30.12 -1.85
CA SER A 100 -21.69 -29.10 -2.07
C SER A 100 -23.01 -29.76 -2.44
N ARG A 101 -22.98 -30.74 -3.37
CA ARG A 101 -24.18 -31.50 -3.78
C ARG A 101 -24.79 -32.29 -2.63
N HIS A 102 -23.97 -32.95 -1.82
CA HIS A 102 -24.46 -33.75 -0.69
C HIS A 102 -25.03 -32.87 0.43
N ALA A 103 -24.38 -31.75 0.73
CA ALA A 103 -24.84 -30.77 1.70
C ALA A 103 -26.03 -29.94 1.19
N LYS A 104 -26.29 -29.94 -0.12
CA LYS A 104 -27.25 -29.06 -0.80
C LYS A 104 -26.99 -27.57 -0.51
N ILE A 105 -25.72 -27.18 -0.49
CA ILE A 105 -25.27 -25.82 -0.23
C ILE A 105 -24.49 -25.34 -1.45
N SER A 106 -24.96 -24.28 -2.10
CA SER A 106 -24.23 -23.64 -3.20
C SER A 106 -23.20 -22.64 -2.71
N ALA A 107 -22.25 -22.27 -3.57
CA ALA A 107 -21.31 -21.17 -3.35
C ALA A 107 -22.07 -19.86 -3.10
N HIS A 108 -23.22 -19.67 -3.75
CA HIS A 108 -24.09 -18.52 -3.51
C HIS A 108 -24.63 -18.52 -2.08
N ASP A 109 -25.05 -19.67 -1.54
CA ASP A 109 -25.52 -19.78 -0.16
C ASP A 109 -24.40 -19.48 0.84
N VAL A 110 -23.18 -19.97 0.59
CA VAL A 110 -22.00 -19.67 1.43
C VAL A 110 -21.65 -18.20 1.41
N LEU A 111 -21.60 -17.58 0.22
CA LEU A 111 -21.28 -16.16 0.06
C LEU A 111 -22.38 -15.26 0.65
N THR A 112 -23.64 -15.67 0.56
CA THR A 112 -24.77 -14.95 1.16
C THR A 112 -24.75 -15.05 2.67
N ALA A 113 -24.53 -16.26 3.22
CA ALA A 113 -24.29 -16.43 4.65
C ALA A 113 -23.08 -15.61 5.11
N HIS A 114 -22.06 -15.46 4.25
CA HIS A 114 -20.90 -14.63 4.56
C HIS A 114 -21.18 -13.14 4.60
N ALA A 115 -21.92 -12.65 3.61
CA ALA A 115 -22.42 -11.29 3.64
C ALA A 115 -23.30 -11.04 4.88
N ASP A 116 -24.15 -12.00 5.27
CA ASP A 116 -25.03 -11.88 6.45
C ASP A 116 -24.24 -11.91 7.77
N VAL A 117 -23.25 -12.79 7.91
CA VAL A 117 -22.36 -12.82 9.08
C VAL A 117 -21.52 -11.55 9.14
N LEU A 118 -20.95 -11.08 8.03
CA LEU A 118 -20.25 -9.79 7.99
C LEU A 118 -21.19 -8.64 8.32
N GLN A 119 -22.43 -8.64 7.84
CA GLN A 119 -23.43 -7.64 8.23
C GLN A 119 -23.78 -7.72 9.72
N GLN A 120 -23.92 -8.91 10.29
CA GLN A 120 -24.20 -9.08 11.72
C GLN A 120 -23.01 -8.70 12.58
N ILE A 121 -21.79 -9.04 12.16
CA ILE A 121 -20.55 -8.57 12.78
C ILE A 121 -20.47 -7.06 12.66
N LEU A 122 -20.75 -6.46 11.50
CA LEU A 122 -20.78 -5.01 11.32
C LEU A 122 -21.84 -4.35 12.22
N ARG A 123 -23.04 -4.93 12.34
CA ARG A 123 -24.11 -4.45 13.24
C ARG A 123 -23.75 -4.64 14.71
N GLN A 124 -23.13 -5.76 15.09
CA GLN A 124 -22.64 -5.98 16.45
C GLN A 124 -21.47 -5.05 16.76
N TRP A 125 -20.54 -4.88 15.83
CA TRP A 125 -19.40 -3.97 15.93
C TRP A 125 -19.87 -2.51 16.07
N GLN A 126 -20.92 -2.12 15.33
CA GLN A 126 -21.65 -0.86 15.52
C GLN A 126 -22.27 -0.72 16.92
N ASN A 127 -22.61 -1.84 17.59
CA ASN A 127 -23.29 -1.86 18.89
C ASN A 127 -22.37 -2.12 20.09
N THR A 128 -21.20 -2.76 19.92
CA THR A 128 -20.38 -3.26 21.04
C THR A 128 -18.96 -2.71 21.10
N ASN A 129 -18.41 -2.12 20.01
CA ASN A 129 -17.06 -1.56 20.01
C ASN A 129 -17.08 -0.04 19.77
N PHE A 130 -17.40 0.69 20.84
CA PHE A 130 -17.43 2.16 20.86
C PHE A 130 -16.10 2.79 21.31
N ALA A 131 -14.99 2.07 21.21
CA ALA A 131 -13.67 2.58 21.58
C ALA A 131 -12.65 2.29 20.46
N VAL A 132 -11.99 3.35 20.01
CA VAL A 132 -10.72 3.40 19.26
C VAL A 132 -10.78 3.44 17.72
N GLY A 133 -11.90 3.15 17.04
CA GLY A 133 -11.91 3.07 15.56
C GLY A 133 -12.52 4.23 14.75
N SER A 134 -13.62 4.84 15.21
CA SER A 134 -14.42 5.72 14.32
C SER A 134 -15.19 6.82 15.03
N THR A 135 -14.57 7.47 16.02
CA THR A 135 -15.28 8.44 16.86
C THR A 135 -15.72 9.69 16.08
N ALA A 136 -14.93 10.24 15.15
CA ALA A 136 -15.28 11.46 14.40
C ALA A 136 -16.62 11.34 13.63
N CYS A 137 -16.85 10.23 12.94
CA CYS A 137 -18.10 10.02 12.21
C CYS A 137 -19.25 9.54 13.09
N SER A 138 -18.98 8.77 14.16
CA SER A 138 -20.01 8.44 15.16
C SER A 138 -20.52 9.70 15.88
N ILE A 139 -19.65 10.70 16.08
CA ILE A 139 -19.98 11.99 16.68
C ILE A 139 -20.84 12.81 15.74
N ARG A 140 -20.47 12.89 14.45
CA ARG A 140 -21.27 13.55 13.41
C ARG A 140 -22.68 12.92 13.27
N GLN A 141 -22.76 11.59 13.36
CA GLN A 141 -24.02 10.86 13.33
C GLN A 141 -24.87 11.09 14.59
N ARG A 142 -24.26 11.16 15.79
CA ARG A 142 -24.92 11.59 17.03
C ARG A 142 -25.48 13.01 16.92
N PHE A 143 -24.74 13.94 16.33
CA PHE A 143 -25.21 15.33 16.22
C PHE A 143 -26.31 15.55 15.17
N ARG A 144 -26.34 14.75 14.10
CA ARG A 144 -27.52 14.72 13.20
C ARG A 144 -28.77 14.26 13.92
N THR A 145 -28.66 13.27 14.81
CA THR A 145 -29.82 12.83 15.61
C THR A 145 -30.23 13.85 16.68
N SER A 146 -29.37 14.81 17.04
CA SER A 146 -29.68 15.85 18.03
C SER A 146 -30.25 17.15 17.42
N GLY A 147 -30.46 17.22 16.10
CA GLY A 147 -31.00 18.42 15.45
C GLY A 147 -30.00 19.58 15.28
N SER A 148 -28.70 19.31 15.40
CA SER A 148 -27.64 20.30 15.18
C SER A 148 -27.55 20.66 13.69
N ASN A 149 -27.32 21.94 13.35
CA ASN A 149 -27.11 22.35 11.95
C ASN A 149 -25.73 21.89 11.43
N GLN A 150 -25.55 21.84 10.11
CA GLN A 150 -24.32 21.32 9.49
C GLN A 150 -23.06 22.10 9.93
N ASP A 151 -23.15 23.41 10.12
CA ASP A 151 -22.01 24.24 10.53
C ASP A 151 -21.57 23.94 11.98
N GLN A 152 -22.53 23.69 12.87
CA GLN A 152 -22.31 23.29 14.26
C GLN A 152 -21.69 21.90 14.33
N ILE A 153 -22.23 20.95 13.56
CA ILE A 153 -21.68 19.59 13.42
C ILE A 153 -20.22 19.64 12.97
N ASP A 154 -19.92 20.49 12.00
CA ASP A 154 -18.58 20.63 11.45
C ASP A 154 -17.64 21.31 12.45
N ALA A 155 -18.14 22.26 13.24
CA ALA A 155 -17.41 22.90 14.32
C ALA A 155 -17.10 21.92 15.45
N ASP A 156 -18.05 21.09 15.85
CA ASP A 156 -17.91 20.14 16.95
C ASP A 156 -17.01 18.95 16.56
N VAL A 157 -17.09 18.47 15.31
CA VAL A 157 -16.13 17.47 14.79
C VAL A 157 -14.72 18.05 14.71
N ARG A 158 -14.57 19.32 14.32
CA ARG A 158 -13.26 20.02 14.37
C ARG A 158 -12.76 20.13 15.81
N ALA A 159 -13.61 20.52 16.76
CA ALA A 159 -13.28 20.63 18.18
C ALA A 159 -12.92 19.28 18.82
N TRP A 160 -13.61 18.20 18.44
CA TRP A 160 -13.30 16.86 18.92
C TRP A 160 -12.00 16.31 18.32
N ASN A 161 -11.76 16.54 17.02
CA ASN A 161 -10.45 16.28 16.41
C ASN A 161 -9.36 17.10 17.11
N GLN A 162 -9.66 18.32 17.58
CA GLN A 162 -8.76 19.11 18.41
C GLN A 162 -8.50 18.46 19.79
N GLU A 163 -9.49 17.83 20.40
CA GLU A 163 -9.38 17.25 21.74
C GLU A 163 -8.71 15.86 21.75
N VAL A 164 -9.05 14.98 20.81
CA VAL A 164 -8.59 13.57 20.80
C VAL A 164 -7.27 13.37 20.05
N LEU A 165 -6.94 14.22 19.08
CA LEU A 165 -5.65 14.18 18.37
C LEU A 165 -4.57 15.05 19.02
N ASN A 166 -4.73 15.51 20.27
CA ASN A 166 -3.85 16.50 20.92
C ASN A 166 -3.71 17.85 20.17
N ALA A 167 -4.73 18.28 19.42
CA ALA A 167 -4.75 19.59 18.76
C ALA A 167 -5.25 20.76 19.65
N GLY A 168 -5.26 20.56 20.97
CA GLY A 168 -5.47 21.60 22.00
C GLY A 168 -4.19 22.39 22.37
N ARG A 169 -3.02 21.94 21.92
CA ARG A 169 -1.91 22.87 21.67
C ARG A 169 -2.17 23.47 20.29
N PRO A 170 -1.83 24.75 20.02
CA PRO A 170 -1.85 25.23 18.65
C PRO A 170 -1.14 24.18 17.79
N PHE A 171 -1.83 23.67 16.76
CA PHE A 171 -1.30 22.66 15.82
C PHE A 171 0.13 23.01 15.36
N TRP A 172 0.39 24.31 15.37
CA TRP A 172 1.69 24.97 15.39
C TRP A 172 1.68 26.08 16.45
N ASP A 173 2.41 25.94 17.55
CA ASP A 173 2.75 27.07 18.45
C ASP A 173 4.15 27.64 18.15
N GLY A 174 4.83 27.06 17.16
CA GLY A 174 6.21 27.37 16.79
C GLY A 174 7.26 26.86 17.78
N GLN A 175 6.87 26.35 18.95
CA GLN A 175 7.80 25.83 19.96
C GLN A 175 8.24 24.41 19.68
N ASP A 176 7.38 23.56 19.10
CA ASP A 176 7.80 22.21 18.66
C ASP A 176 8.83 22.27 17.50
N PHE A 177 8.87 23.37 16.73
CA PHE A 177 9.90 23.63 15.72
C PHE A 177 11.29 23.84 16.34
N VAL A 178 11.35 24.40 17.56
CA VAL A 178 12.59 24.57 18.32
C VAL A 178 13.22 23.21 18.65
N ARG A 179 12.41 22.15 18.76
CA ARG A 179 12.92 20.78 18.93
C ARG A 179 13.43 20.14 17.63
N MET A 180 12.80 20.42 16.49
CA MET A 180 13.19 19.83 15.20
C MET A 180 14.38 20.54 14.55
N GLY A 181 14.70 21.77 14.94
CA GLY A 181 15.88 22.51 14.47
C GLY A 181 15.78 23.02 13.03
N SER A 182 15.13 22.27 12.12
CA SER A 182 14.93 22.63 10.72
C SER A 182 13.62 22.04 10.15
N LEU A 183 13.17 22.57 9.01
CA LEU A 183 12.12 21.92 8.22
C LEU A 183 12.62 20.54 7.75
N PRO A 184 11.71 19.56 7.57
CA PRO A 184 12.07 18.29 6.92
C PRO A 184 12.67 18.53 5.54
N LYS A 185 13.81 17.92 5.27
CA LYS A 185 14.48 17.95 3.97
C LYS A 185 14.02 16.75 3.14
N VAL A 186 13.83 16.96 1.84
CA VAL A 186 13.25 15.97 0.93
C VAL A 186 14.19 15.67 -0.24
N SER A 187 14.67 14.44 -0.32
CA SER A 187 15.37 13.87 -1.47
C SER A 187 14.38 13.16 -2.37
N CYS A 188 14.16 13.68 -3.58
CA CYS A 188 13.27 13.13 -4.59
C CYS A 188 14.08 12.19 -5.51
N LEU A 189 13.78 10.89 -5.45
CA LEU A 189 14.49 9.82 -6.15
C LEU A 189 13.60 9.28 -7.27
N VAL A 190 13.96 9.50 -8.53
CA VAL A 190 13.14 9.17 -9.68
C VAL A 190 13.85 8.14 -10.56
N PRO A 191 13.41 6.87 -10.61
CA PRO A 191 13.93 5.92 -11.57
C PRO A 191 13.39 6.25 -12.96
N VAL A 192 14.28 6.33 -13.95
CA VAL A 192 13.95 6.72 -15.33
C VAL A 192 14.68 5.86 -16.35
N VAL A 193 14.15 5.76 -17.56
CA VAL A 193 14.80 5.11 -18.71
C VAL A 193 15.34 6.20 -19.63
N TRP A 194 16.65 6.21 -19.84
CA TRP A 194 17.34 7.24 -20.62
C TRP A 194 17.85 6.70 -21.96
N PRO A 195 17.73 7.46 -23.07
CA PRO A 195 17.11 8.80 -23.20
C PRO A 195 15.59 8.80 -23.41
N ALA A 196 14.94 7.63 -23.51
CA ALA A 196 13.51 7.53 -23.86
C ALA A 196 12.53 8.38 -23.03
N GLN A 197 12.90 8.81 -21.82
CA GLN A 197 12.04 9.57 -20.90
C GLN A 197 12.51 11.00 -20.65
N GLU A 198 13.48 11.54 -21.40
CA GLU A 198 14.05 12.88 -21.23
C GLU A 198 12.99 13.97 -20.96
N ALA A 199 11.92 14.02 -21.79
CA ALA A 199 10.86 15.01 -21.65
C ALA A 199 10.12 14.96 -20.29
N PHE A 200 10.03 13.78 -19.65
CA PHE A 200 9.47 13.67 -18.29
C PHE A 200 10.43 14.23 -17.23
N LEU A 201 11.75 14.05 -17.40
CA LEU A 201 12.73 14.58 -16.46
C LEU A 201 12.74 16.11 -16.49
N GLU A 202 12.67 16.69 -17.69
CA GLU A 202 12.51 18.14 -17.87
C GLU A 202 11.24 18.62 -17.17
N ALA A 203 10.09 17.99 -17.46
CA ALA A 203 8.82 18.34 -16.83
C ALA A 203 8.86 18.21 -15.30
N ILE A 204 9.48 17.16 -14.75
CA ILE A 204 9.66 17.00 -13.30
C ILE A 204 10.54 18.12 -12.74
N SER A 205 11.68 18.39 -13.38
CA SER A 205 12.65 19.41 -12.95
C SER A 205 12.04 20.82 -12.95
N GLU A 206 11.26 21.14 -13.98
CA GLU A 206 10.60 22.43 -14.15
C GLU A 206 9.34 22.59 -13.28
N THR A 207 8.79 21.49 -12.76
CA THR A 207 7.63 21.50 -11.87
C THR A 207 8.04 21.25 -10.43
N TYR A 208 7.59 20.14 -9.83
CA TYR A 208 7.77 19.89 -8.40
C TYR A 208 9.22 19.59 -8.01
N GLY A 209 10.05 19.11 -8.94
CA GLY A 209 11.44 18.74 -8.68
C GLY A 209 12.25 19.92 -8.14
N SER A 210 11.92 21.14 -8.58
CA SER A 210 12.55 22.38 -8.11
C SER A 210 12.27 22.72 -6.64
N ASP A 211 11.23 22.13 -6.03
CA ASP A 211 10.86 22.31 -4.63
C ASP A 211 11.41 21.20 -3.71
N CYS A 212 12.06 20.17 -4.29
CA CYS A 212 12.83 19.18 -3.55
C CYS A 212 14.14 19.78 -3.04
N ASP A 213 14.64 19.27 -1.90
CA ASP A 213 15.95 19.67 -1.40
C ASP A 213 17.05 19.11 -2.29
N VAL A 214 16.88 17.86 -2.69
CA VAL A 214 17.69 17.15 -3.67
C VAL A 214 16.78 16.45 -4.66
N LEU A 215 17.12 16.47 -5.94
CA LEU A 215 16.43 15.75 -7.01
C LEU A 215 17.45 14.88 -7.73
N ARG A 216 17.20 13.57 -7.78
CA ARG A 216 18.04 12.60 -8.46
C ARG A 216 17.24 11.72 -9.41
N PHE A 217 17.80 11.51 -10.58
CA PHE A 217 17.33 10.63 -11.63
C PHE A 217 18.25 9.41 -11.70
N PHE A 218 17.65 8.23 -11.57
CA PHE A 218 18.38 6.97 -11.54
C PHE A 218 18.14 6.19 -12.82
N VAL A 219 19.22 5.95 -13.55
CA VAL A 219 19.24 5.21 -14.81
C VAL A 219 20.10 3.97 -14.66
N SER A 220 19.94 3.02 -15.58
CA SER A 220 20.86 1.88 -15.71
C SER A 220 21.30 1.80 -17.16
N SER A 221 22.57 2.08 -17.46
CA SER A 221 23.08 2.06 -18.83
C SER A 221 24.51 1.57 -18.89
N THR A 222 24.82 0.77 -19.91
CA THR A 222 26.20 0.40 -20.27
C THR A 222 26.91 1.47 -21.09
N GLN A 223 26.17 2.46 -21.60
CA GLN A 223 26.69 3.52 -22.45
C GLN A 223 27.08 4.74 -21.63
N THR A 224 28.06 5.50 -22.14
CA THR A 224 28.36 6.84 -21.62
C THR A 224 27.12 7.72 -21.81
N LEU A 225 26.63 8.29 -20.72
CA LEU A 225 25.44 9.13 -20.75
C LEU A 225 25.82 10.54 -21.24
N GLU A 226 25.24 10.95 -22.36
CA GLU A 226 25.28 12.34 -22.81
C GLU A 226 24.19 13.14 -22.08
N VAL A 227 24.49 13.60 -20.86
CA VAL A 227 23.56 14.38 -20.03
C VAL A 227 23.90 15.88 -20.14
N PRO A 228 22.90 16.77 -20.29
CA PRO A 228 23.13 18.20 -20.19
C PRO A 228 23.88 18.58 -18.90
N ALA A 229 24.86 19.47 -19.00
CA ALA A 229 25.69 19.87 -17.84
C ALA A 229 24.86 20.36 -16.64
N THR A 230 23.70 20.95 -16.89
CA THR A 230 22.76 21.42 -15.86
C THR A 230 22.14 20.29 -15.04
N MET A 231 22.10 19.07 -15.55
CA MET A 231 21.50 17.90 -14.90
C MET A 231 22.55 16.88 -14.43
N GLN A 232 23.83 17.07 -14.76
CA GLN A 232 24.87 16.06 -14.53
C GLN A 232 24.96 15.60 -13.07
N HIS A 233 24.80 16.52 -12.11
CA HIS A 233 24.82 16.19 -10.67
C HIS A 233 23.57 15.46 -10.17
N SER A 234 22.50 15.49 -10.94
CA SER A 234 21.24 14.83 -10.62
C SER A 234 21.14 13.44 -11.26
N PHE A 235 22.04 13.05 -12.15
CA PHE A 235 21.96 11.77 -12.87
C PHE A 235 22.90 10.72 -12.30
N ILE A 236 22.32 9.60 -11.84
CA ILE A 236 23.06 8.47 -11.29
C ILE A 236 22.87 7.25 -12.20
N ASN A 237 23.98 6.77 -12.77
CA ASN A 237 23.99 5.52 -13.54
C ASN A 237 24.25 4.32 -12.62
N LEU A 238 23.18 3.65 -12.18
CA LEU A 238 23.27 2.51 -11.28
C LEU A 238 24.11 1.36 -11.83
N HIS A 239 24.11 1.13 -13.15
CA HIS A 239 24.93 0.08 -13.76
C HIS A 239 26.44 0.33 -13.58
N ALA A 240 26.86 1.61 -13.56
CA ALA A 240 28.26 1.96 -13.33
C ALA A 240 28.70 1.70 -11.89
N TRP A 241 27.79 1.81 -10.92
CA TRP A 241 28.03 1.55 -9.50
C TRP A 241 27.85 0.07 -9.12
N TYR A 242 26.88 -0.59 -9.75
CA TYR A 242 26.49 -1.96 -9.50
C TYR A 242 26.33 -2.68 -10.85
N PRO A 243 27.39 -3.33 -11.36
CA PRO A 243 27.38 -4.00 -12.66
C PRO A 243 26.31 -5.09 -12.81
N ASP A 244 25.81 -5.62 -11.69
CA ASP A 244 24.75 -6.63 -11.65
C ASP A 244 23.34 -6.06 -11.95
N VAL A 245 23.15 -4.73 -11.90
CA VAL A 245 21.90 -4.08 -12.30
C VAL A 245 21.80 -4.13 -13.83
N PRO A 246 20.82 -4.84 -14.43
CA PRO A 246 20.71 -4.88 -15.88
C PRO A 246 20.50 -3.47 -16.46
N PRO A 247 21.10 -3.14 -17.61
CA PRO A 247 20.82 -1.88 -18.29
C PRO A 247 19.33 -1.79 -18.65
N ASP A 248 18.82 -0.57 -18.72
CA ASP A 248 17.47 -0.30 -19.16
C ASP A 248 17.31 -0.70 -20.63
N ASP A 249 16.40 -1.64 -20.91
CA ASP A 249 16.14 -2.09 -22.28
C ASP A 249 14.99 -1.29 -22.91
N GLU A 250 15.32 -0.43 -23.87
CA GLU A 250 14.34 0.35 -24.63
C GLU A 250 13.51 -0.48 -25.62
N THR A 251 14.04 -1.62 -26.09
CA THR A 251 13.42 -2.42 -27.16
C THR A 251 12.12 -3.06 -26.71
N PHE A 252 12.02 -3.35 -25.41
CA PHE A 252 10.91 -4.07 -24.81
C PHE A 252 9.57 -3.34 -24.92
N HIS A 253 9.57 -2.01 -25.02
CA HIS A 253 8.35 -1.21 -25.05
C HIS A 253 7.73 -1.02 -26.44
N ARG A 254 8.45 -1.31 -27.54
CA ARG A 254 8.01 -0.89 -28.89
C ARG A 254 7.81 -1.99 -29.91
N GLN A 255 8.46 -3.16 -29.79
CA GLN A 255 8.67 -4.00 -30.98
C GLN A 255 7.67 -5.15 -31.20
N THR A 256 7.04 -5.72 -30.17
CA THR A 256 6.33 -7.01 -30.36
C THR A 256 4.81 -6.90 -30.45
N GLY A 257 4.21 -5.80 -30.01
CA GLY A 257 2.74 -5.70 -29.85
C GLY A 257 2.13 -6.72 -28.87
N GLN A 258 2.95 -7.59 -28.28
CA GLN A 258 2.59 -8.51 -27.24
C GLN A 258 2.71 -7.80 -25.89
N ALA A 259 1.81 -8.12 -24.95
CA ALA A 259 1.95 -7.64 -23.59
C ALA A 259 3.37 -8.03 -23.09
N PRO A 260 4.14 -7.06 -22.56
CA PRO A 260 5.49 -7.33 -22.11
C PRO A 260 5.50 -8.51 -21.14
N GLN A 261 6.35 -9.51 -21.40
CA GLN A 261 6.59 -10.57 -20.43
C GLN A 261 7.20 -9.97 -19.17
N HIS A 262 6.37 -9.89 -18.14
CA HIS A 262 6.64 -9.28 -16.84
C HIS A 262 7.95 -9.71 -16.14
N ASP A 263 8.58 -10.77 -16.61
CA ASP A 263 9.79 -11.36 -16.01
C ASP A 263 11.10 -10.65 -16.42
N ASN A 264 11.09 -9.80 -17.46
CA ASN A 264 12.32 -9.13 -17.95
C ASN A 264 12.51 -7.69 -17.43
N PHE A 265 11.59 -7.18 -16.61
CA PHE A 265 11.74 -5.83 -16.06
C PHE A 265 12.84 -5.78 -15.01
N ASN A 266 13.68 -4.75 -14.99
CA ASN A 266 14.71 -4.58 -13.97
C ASN A 266 14.22 -3.73 -12.77
N THR A 267 12.91 -3.54 -12.58
CA THR A 267 12.42 -2.52 -11.64
C THR A 267 12.70 -2.87 -10.18
N ILE A 268 12.62 -4.14 -9.79
CA ILE A 268 12.96 -4.59 -8.43
C ILE A 268 14.43 -4.27 -8.12
N ILE A 269 15.36 -4.85 -8.88
CA ILE A 269 16.80 -4.67 -8.68
C ILE A 269 17.21 -3.20 -8.77
N LYS A 270 16.66 -2.45 -9.74
CA LYS A 270 16.93 -1.02 -9.91
C LYS A 270 16.45 -0.20 -8.70
N LEU A 271 15.25 -0.47 -8.18
CA LEU A 271 14.72 0.22 -6.99
C LEU A 271 15.62 -0.02 -5.77
N LEU A 272 15.97 -1.28 -5.49
CA LEU A 272 16.75 -1.61 -4.31
C LEU A 272 18.16 -0.99 -4.39
N HIS A 273 18.82 -1.05 -5.55
CA HIS A 273 20.11 -0.39 -5.75
C HIS A 273 20.03 1.14 -5.70
N MET A 274 18.94 1.75 -6.18
CA MET A 274 18.70 3.19 -6.03
C MET A 274 18.66 3.60 -4.56
N LEU A 275 17.90 2.88 -3.72
CA LEU A 275 17.79 3.18 -2.30
C LEU A 275 19.10 2.91 -1.55
N ARG A 276 19.79 1.84 -1.91
CA ARG A 276 21.13 1.54 -1.38
C ARG A 276 22.14 2.65 -1.73
N TRP A 277 22.19 3.06 -2.99
CA TRP A 277 23.08 4.13 -3.44
C TRP A 277 22.82 5.43 -2.69
N GLU A 278 21.55 5.80 -2.57
CA GLU A 278 21.16 7.02 -1.85
C GLU A 278 21.61 6.96 -0.40
N ALA A 279 21.45 5.82 0.28
CA ALA A 279 21.93 5.66 1.64
C ALA A 279 23.46 5.82 1.75
N GLU A 280 24.21 5.16 0.86
CA GLU A 280 25.68 5.18 0.81
C GLU A 280 26.26 6.58 0.53
N HIS A 281 25.53 7.43 -0.19
CA HIS A 281 25.99 8.77 -0.61
C HIS A 281 25.23 9.92 0.05
N SER A 282 24.27 9.64 0.92
CA SER A 282 23.51 10.68 1.62
C SER A 282 24.32 11.41 2.68
N ASP A 283 25.37 10.77 3.22
CA ASP A 283 26.26 11.36 4.22
C ASP A 283 27.09 12.52 3.66
N GLU A 284 27.32 12.56 2.33
CA GLU A 284 27.97 13.71 1.68
C GLU A 284 27.20 15.02 1.92
N HIS A 285 25.87 14.93 2.10
CA HIS A 285 25.04 16.09 2.44
C HIS A 285 25.09 16.44 3.92
N SER A 286 25.26 15.44 4.79
CA SER A 286 25.33 15.60 6.24
C SER A 286 26.67 16.23 6.67
N ASP A 287 27.78 15.81 6.04
CA ASP A 287 29.13 16.24 6.42
C ASP A 287 29.45 17.68 5.98
N LEU A 288 28.80 18.19 4.94
CA LEU A 288 29.01 19.57 4.48
C LEU A 288 28.41 20.62 5.42
N LEU A 289 27.46 20.24 6.27
CA LEU A 289 26.81 21.15 7.22
C LEU A 289 27.10 20.80 8.68
N GLY A 290 27.55 19.58 8.99
CA GLY A 290 27.91 19.19 10.36
C GLY A 290 26.70 19.17 11.32
N GLU A 291 25.49 19.18 10.80
CA GLU A 291 24.27 19.35 11.57
C GLU A 291 23.70 17.98 11.99
N GLN A 292 24.16 17.49 13.15
CA GLN A 292 23.41 16.49 13.91
C GLN A 292 22.01 17.05 14.21
N GLY A 293 20.99 16.59 13.48
CA GLY A 293 19.61 17.03 13.68
C GLY A 293 18.76 17.10 12.41
N GLU A 294 19.38 17.06 11.23
CA GLU A 294 18.61 17.21 9.98
C GLU A 294 17.58 16.09 9.79
N GLN A 295 16.37 16.50 9.42
CA GLN A 295 15.19 15.66 9.25
C GLN A 295 15.06 15.23 7.78
N TRP A 296 15.98 14.39 7.30
CA TRP A 296 15.99 13.91 5.91
C TRP A 296 14.96 12.82 5.63
N TRP A 297 14.24 13.00 4.53
CA TRP A 297 13.27 12.07 3.97
C TRP A 297 13.60 11.77 2.52
N TYR A 298 13.45 10.52 2.13
CA TYR A 298 13.85 10.01 0.84
C TYR A 298 12.62 9.43 0.14
N CYS A 299 12.14 10.14 -0.86
CA CYS A 299 10.91 9.83 -1.57
C CYS A 299 11.24 9.22 -2.92
N ARG A 300 10.96 7.92 -3.08
CA ARG A 300 10.90 7.26 -4.38
C ARG A 300 9.64 7.71 -5.09
N LEU A 301 9.79 8.31 -6.27
CA LEU A 301 8.70 8.84 -7.07
C LEU A 301 8.77 8.22 -8.48
N GLU A 302 7.66 7.69 -8.99
CA GLU A 302 7.63 7.24 -10.39
C GLU A 302 7.65 8.42 -11.36
N ARG A 303 8.07 8.14 -12.59
CA ARG A 303 8.06 9.15 -13.68
C ARG A 303 6.71 9.80 -13.92
N ASP A 304 5.60 9.14 -13.57
CA ASP A 304 4.23 9.63 -13.73
C ASP A 304 3.59 10.06 -12.40
N THR A 305 4.42 10.39 -11.41
CA THR A 305 4.04 10.97 -10.12
C THR A 305 4.18 12.49 -10.17
N PHE A 306 3.16 13.21 -9.72
CA PHE A 306 3.25 14.61 -9.36
C PHE A 306 3.28 14.75 -7.84
N PHE A 307 4.40 15.20 -7.31
CA PHE A 307 4.66 15.30 -5.87
C PHE A 307 4.58 16.76 -5.40
N ILE A 308 4.20 17.01 -4.15
CA ILE A 308 4.09 18.36 -3.57
C ILE A 308 4.97 18.40 -2.31
N PRO A 309 6.28 18.73 -2.44
CA PRO A 309 7.22 18.71 -1.32
C PRO A 309 6.78 19.55 -0.12
N GLU A 310 6.14 20.72 -0.33
CA GLU A 310 5.66 21.56 0.76
C GLU A 310 4.54 20.88 1.58
N ASN A 311 3.65 20.13 0.92
CA ASN A 311 2.60 19.37 1.61
C ASN A 311 3.18 18.15 2.32
N PHE A 312 4.24 17.52 1.78
CA PHE A 312 4.96 16.46 2.49
C PHE A 312 5.63 16.96 3.78
N ARG A 313 6.31 18.12 3.73
CA ARG A 313 6.88 18.73 4.94
C ARG A 313 5.82 19.03 5.99
N TYR A 314 4.66 19.52 5.54
CA TYR A 314 3.52 19.73 6.43
C TYR A 314 3.04 18.42 7.04
N PHE A 315 2.88 17.35 6.26
CA PHE A 315 2.50 16.04 6.75
C PHE A 315 3.46 15.50 7.82
N VAL A 316 4.77 15.58 7.58
CA VAL A 316 5.79 15.14 8.55
C VAL A 316 5.67 15.93 9.85
N VAL A 317 5.56 17.26 9.76
CA VAL A 317 5.46 18.12 10.95
C VAL A 317 4.12 17.93 11.68
N SER A 318 3.01 17.79 10.94
CA SER A 318 1.66 17.64 11.49
C SER A 318 1.51 16.35 12.27
N GLU A 319 2.06 15.26 11.73
CA GLU A 319 2.04 13.95 12.35
C GLU A 319 3.21 13.74 13.32
N ARG A 320 4.05 14.76 13.53
CA ARG A 320 5.20 14.74 14.45
C ARG A 320 6.15 13.57 14.19
N LEU A 321 6.40 13.29 12.91
CA LEU A 321 7.27 12.20 12.49
C LEU A 321 8.74 12.61 12.62
N ASP A 322 9.55 11.74 13.21
CA ASP A 322 10.97 11.95 13.38
C ASP A 322 11.75 11.09 12.39
N ALA A 323 12.55 11.70 11.51
CA ALA A 323 13.38 11.00 10.55
C ALA A 323 14.46 10.10 11.21
N ALA A 324 14.73 10.29 12.50
CA ALA A 324 15.58 9.40 13.29
C ALA A 324 14.89 8.07 13.67
N GLU A 325 13.57 8.00 13.54
CA GLU A 325 12.76 6.79 13.71
C GLU A 325 12.41 6.17 12.36
N PRO A 326 12.22 4.84 12.27
CA PRO A 326 11.99 4.18 11.00
C PRO A 326 10.54 4.33 10.53
N HIS A 327 10.33 5.20 9.53
CA HIS A 327 9.04 5.44 8.91
C HIS A 327 9.01 4.99 7.44
N TYR A 328 7.90 4.34 7.05
CA TYR A 328 7.58 3.92 5.68
C TYR A 328 6.22 4.49 5.28
N LEU A 329 6.25 5.58 4.51
CA LEU A 329 5.09 6.40 4.16
C LEU A 329 4.72 6.20 2.68
N GLY A 330 3.43 6.24 2.36
CA GLY A 330 2.90 6.05 1.02
C GLY A 330 1.43 5.60 1.04
N THR A 331 0.94 5.15 -0.11
CA THR A 331 -0.44 4.65 -0.24
C THR A 331 -0.52 3.17 0.10
N ARG A 332 -1.19 2.80 1.19
CA ARG A 332 -1.30 1.38 1.61
C ARG A 332 -2.15 0.56 0.65
N GLN A 333 -1.65 -0.60 0.23
CA GLN A 333 -2.32 -1.55 -0.63
C GLN A 333 -2.72 -2.82 0.12
N PHE A 334 -3.98 -3.22 -0.08
CA PHE A 334 -4.63 -4.33 0.63
C PHE A 334 -5.05 -5.47 -0.31
N ASN A 335 -5.09 -5.22 -1.62
CA ASN A 335 -5.54 -6.16 -2.64
C ASN A 335 -4.70 -7.43 -2.70
N ASP A 336 -3.38 -7.34 -2.44
CA ASP A 336 -2.48 -8.49 -2.46
C ASP A 336 -2.27 -9.15 -1.08
N VAL A 337 -2.95 -8.69 -0.01
CA VAL A 337 -2.87 -9.31 1.32
C VAL A 337 -3.26 -10.79 1.31
N PRO A 338 -4.34 -11.24 0.62
CA PRO A 338 -4.66 -12.67 0.54
C PRO A 338 -3.57 -13.51 -0.14
N ARG A 339 -2.74 -12.89 -1.00
CA ARG A 339 -1.71 -13.56 -1.78
C ARG A 339 -0.37 -13.62 -1.04
N PHE A 340 0.09 -12.52 -0.47
CA PHE A 340 1.42 -12.43 0.15
C PHE A 340 1.38 -12.37 1.69
N GLY A 341 0.21 -12.13 2.27
CA GLY A 341 0.02 -12.07 3.72
C GLY A 341 0.48 -10.78 4.38
N PHE A 342 0.71 -9.69 3.63
CA PHE A 342 1.09 -8.39 4.18
C PHE A 342 0.59 -7.20 3.34
N VAL A 343 0.50 -6.05 4.00
CA VAL A 343 0.21 -4.74 3.39
C VAL A 343 1.53 -4.11 2.95
N TYR A 344 1.52 -3.42 1.80
CA TYR A 344 2.66 -2.66 1.27
C TYR A 344 2.22 -1.26 0.86
N ASN A 345 3.14 -0.34 0.58
CA ASN A 345 2.79 0.94 -0.04
C ASN A 345 2.94 0.83 -1.56
N ASP A 346 1.91 1.28 -2.30
CA ASP A 346 1.97 1.51 -3.74
C ASP A 346 3.03 2.54 -4.06
N GLY A 347 3.94 2.19 -4.96
CA GLY A 347 5.02 3.05 -5.40
C GLY A 347 4.58 4.12 -6.38
N GLY A 348 3.45 3.95 -7.06
CA GLY A 348 2.91 4.88 -8.04
C GLY A 348 2.74 6.29 -7.46
N PRO A 349 2.00 6.50 -6.37
CA PRO A 349 1.89 7.81 -5.71
C PRO A 349 3.19 8.28 -5.07
N GLY A 350 4.22 7.44 -5.04
CA GLY A 350 5.45 7.67 -4.32
C GLY A 350 5.45 7.05 -2.93
N VAL A 351 6.66 6.68 -2.51
CA VAL A 351 6.98 6.08 -1.22
C VAL A 351 8.07 6.92 -0.59
N CYS A 352 7.87 7.34 0.66
CA CYS A 352 8.88 8.10 1.40
C CYS A 352 9.38 7.31 2.61
N LEU A 353 10.70 7.25 2.75
CA LEU A 353 11.39 6.65 3.88
C LEU A 353 12.04 7.74 4.72
N SER A 354 11.93 7.64 6.04
CA SER A 354 12.78 8.38 6.97
C SER A 354 14.26 8.01 6.75
N ARG A 355 15.19 8.91 7.11
CA ARG A 355 16.63 8.60 7.16
C ARG A 355 16.93 7.29 7.87
N ARG A 356 16.33 7.03 9.04
CA ARG A 356 16.56 5.79 9.78
C ARG A 356 16.15 4.55 9.00
N ALA A 357 14.93 4.52 8.45
CA ALA A 357 14.44 3.41 7.64
C ALA A 357 15.33 3.16 6.40
N LEU A 358 15.79 4.21 5.72
CA LEU A 358 16.67 4.06 4.56
C LEU A 358 18.03 3.46 4.95
N ARG A 359 18.64 3.92 6.04
CA ARG A 359 19.93 3.40 6.53
C ARG A 359 19.84 1.93 6.93
N ASP A 360 18.79 1.57 7.65
CA ASP A 360 18.55 0.20 8.09
C ASP A 360 18.28 -0.71 6.87
N LEU A 361 17.51 -0.22 5.89
CA LEU A 361 17.30 -0.91 4.61
C LEU A 361 18.63 -1.12 3.87
N SER A 362 19.45 -0.10 3.73
CA SER A 362 20.76 -0.23 3.07
C SER A 362 21.64 -1.28 3.73
N SER A 363 21.66 -1.32 5.07
CA SER A 363 22.41 -2.33 5.83
C SER A 363 21.94 -3.75 5.49
N LEU A 364 20.63 -3.98 5.36
CA LEU A 364 20.07 -5.26 4.91
C LEU A 364 20.45 -5.58 3.45
N LEU A 365 20.43 -4.58 2.57
CA LEU A 365 20.72 -4.72 1.14
C LEU A 365 22.20 -4.99 0.82
N VAL A 366 23.11 -4.83 1.78
CA VAL A 366 24.51 -5.26 1.61
C VAL A 366 24.59 -6.79 1.54
N ASP A 367 23.79 -7.48 2.36
CA ASP A 367 23.83 -8.93 2.53
C ASP A 367 22.69 -9.66 1.78
N ALA A 368 21.76 -8.92 1.17
CA ALA A 368 20.64 -9.50 0.44
C ALA A 368 21.12 -10.30 -0.79
N PRO A 369 20.67 -11.56 -0.96
CA PRO A 369 21.13 -12.40 -2.06
C PRO A 369 20.49 -11.98 -3.39
N PHE A 370 21.19 -12.28 -4.48
CA PHE A 370 20.63 -12.27 -5.83
C PHE A 370 19.97 -13.61 -6.11
N ILE A 371 18.78 -13.60 -6.68
CA ILE A 371 18.10 -14.82 -7.12
C ILE A 371 17.77 -14.75 -8.60
N ASP A 372 17.87 -15.91 -9.25
CA ASP A 372 17.34 -16.11 -10.59
C ASP A 372 15.85 -16.44 -10.50
N GLY A 373 15.05 -15.80 -11.35
CA GLY A 373 13.62 -16.07 -11.46
C GLY A 373 12.73 -15.23 -10.54
N ARG A 374 11.50 -15.70 -10.32
CA ARG A 374 10.46 -14.92 -9.65
C ARG A 374 10.62 -14.94 -8.13
N PRO A 375 10.72 -13.77 -7.47
CA PRO A 375 10.76 -13.72 -6.01
C PRO A 375 9.45 -14.19 -5.38
N THR A 376 9.57 -14.81 -4.22
CA THR A 376 8.42 -15.22 -3.38
C THR A 376 7.85 -14.07 -2.55
N PHE A 377 8.60 -12.97 -2.43
CA PHE A 377 8.33 -11.83 -1.55
C PHE A 377 8.25 -12.19 -0.05
N GLN A 378 8.79 -13.34 0.35
CA GLN A 378 8.97 -13.69 1.77
C GLN A 378 10.29 -13.13 2.31
N ASP A 379 11.29 -13.03 1.44
CA ASP A 379 12.62 -12.58 1.79
C ASP A 379 13.05 -11.35 0.98
N CYS A 380 13.91 -10.53 1.59
CA CYS A 380 14.58 -9.45 0.88
C CYS A 380 15.64 -10.01 -0.05
N VAL A 381 15.45 -9.83 -1.36
CA VAL A 381 16.34 -10.34 -2.40
C VAL A 381 16.45 -9.35 -3.54
N PHE A 382 17.60 -9.33 -4.20
CA PHE A 382 17.72 -8.74 -5.52
C PHE A 382 17.21 -9.74 -6.56
N ALA A 383 16.28 -9.29 -7.39
CA ALA A 383 15.72 -10.10 -8.47
C ALA A 383 15.41 -9.21 -9.68
N VAL A 384 15.46 -9.79 -10.86
CA VAL A 384 14.81 -9.22 -12.04
C VAL A 384 13.31 -9.49 -11.91
N GLY A 385 12.51 -8.51 -12.28
CA GLY A 385 11.06 -8.58 -12.33
C GLY A 385 10.41 -7.23 -12.13
N HIS A 386 9.10 -7.23 -12.29
CA HIS A 386 8.20 -6.16 -11.86
C HIS A 386 7.71 -6.44 -10.43
N ARG A 387 7.14 -5.44 -9.74
CA ARG A 387 6.67 -5.48 -8.32
C ARG A 387 7.75 -5.10 -7.31
N GLU A 388 8.51 -4.09 -7.66
CA GLU A 388 9.48 -3.43 -6.80
C GLU A 388 8.88 -2.98 -5.46
N ASP A 389 7.61 -2.56 -5.42
CA ASP A 389 6.94 -2.13 -4.19
C ASP A 389 6.70 -3.27 -3.20
N LEU A 390 6.35 -4.45 -3.71
CA LEU A 390 6.19 -5.65 -2.89
C LEU A 390 7.54 -6.12 -2.36
N MET A 391 8.58 -6.05 -3.18
CA MET A 391 9.93 -6.38 -2.72
C MET A 391 10.42 -5.39 -1.66
N LEU A 392 10.22 -4.09 -1.87
CA LEU A 392 10.56 -3.07 -0.89
C LEU A 392 9.86 -3.32 0.45
N ALA A 393 8.57 -3.65 0.42
CA ALA A 393 7.83 -3.99 1.64
C ALA A 393 8.31 -5.30 2.29
N ALA A 394 8.70 -6.32 1.51
CA ALA A 394 9.30 -7.54 2.06
C ALA A 394 10.61 -7.22 2.80
N CYS A 395 11.49 -6.41 2.21
CA CYS A 395 12.73 -5.95 2.83
C CYS A 395 12.49 -5.13 4.11
N LEU A 396 11.61 -4.13 4.07
CA LEU A 396 11.30 -3.30 5.23
C LEU A 396 10.63 -4.11 6.35
N ARG A 397 9.79 -5.09 6.01
CA ARG A 397 9.17 -6.00 6.98
C ARG A 397 10.20 -6.85 7.74
N GLN A 398 11.26 -7.32 7.08
CA GLN A 398 12.35 -8.03 7.77
C GLN A 398 13.03 -7.17 8.83
N LEU A 399 13.00 -5.84 8.65
CA LEU A 399 13.50 -4.85 9.61
C LEU A 399 12.45 -4.41 10.64
N GLY A 400 11.23 -4.97 10.59
CA GLY A 400 10.12 -4.55 11.44
C GLY A 400 9.50 -3.20 11.05
N VAL A 401 9.84 -2.66 9.88
CA VAL A 401 9.32 -1.39 9.36
C VAL A 401 8.09 -1.68 8.49
N LEU A 402 6.91 -1.29 8.97
CA LEU A 402 5.63 -1.54 8.30
C LEU A 402 5.07 -0.26 7.67
N PRO A 403 4.20 -0.36 6.64
CA PRO A 403 3.48 0.79 6.11
C PRO A 403 2.74 1.57 7.21
N SER A 404 3.01 2.87 7.30
CA SER A 404 2.42 3.72 8.33
C SER A 404 0.90 3.85 8.17
N ALA A 405 0.16 3.70 9.26
CA ALA A 405 -1.28 3.95 9.28
C ALA A 405 -1.63 5.45 9.20
N LEU A 406 -0.65 6.34 9.48
CA LEU A 406 -0.84 7.81 9.50
C LEU A 406 -0.98 8.42 8.11
N THR A 407 -0.76 7.63 7.04
CA THR A 407 -0.95 8.09 5.65
C THR A 407 -2.41 8.18 5.24
N THR A 408 -3.30 7.98 6.20
CA THR A 408 -4.74 8.13 6.09
C THR A 408 -5.24 8.94 7.28
N ASP A 409 -6.05 9.97 7.06
CA ASP A 409 -6.60 10.78 8.14
C ASP A 409 -7.74 10.07 8.89
N ALA A 410 -8.28 10.71 9.93
CA ALA A 410 -9.37 10.17 10.75
C ALA A 410 -10.68 9.92 9.97
N PHE A 411 -10.81 10.45 8.76
CA PHE A 411 -11.94 10.19 7.87
C PHE A 411 -11.63 9.06 6.88
N GLY A 412 -10.41 8.56 6.80
CA GLY A 412 -10.03 7.63 5.75
C GLY A 412 -9.44 8.33 4.52
N ARG A 413 -9.33 9.66 4.49
CA ARG A 413 -8.77 10.37 3.33
C ARG A 413 -7.27 10.19 3.26
N GLU A 414 -6.74 10.02 2.05
CA GLU A 414 -5.34 9.69 1.82
C GLU A 414 -4.48 10.92 1.60
N TRP A 415 -3.25 10.88 2.10
CA TRP A 415 -2.23 11.86 1.78
C TRP A 415 -1.61 11.62 0.40
N PHE A 416 -1.55 10.37 -0.05
CA PHE A 416 -0.95 9.95 -1.30
C PHE A 416 -2.05 9.38 -2.21
N SER A 417 -2.12 9.81 -3.47
CA SER A 417 -3.21 9.41 -4.38
C SER A 417 -2.71 8.63 -5.58
N ILE A 418 -3.28 7.44 -5.81
CA ILE A 418 -3.07 6.66 -7.06
C ILE A 418 -3.77 7.27 -8.28
N ARG A 419 -4.55 8.34 -8.09
CA ARG A 419 -5.30 9.01 -9.15
C ARG A 419 -4.67 10.36 -9.49
N PRO A 420 -4.80 10.81 -10.76
CA PRO A 420 -4.30 12.12 -11.16
C PRO A 420 -5.14 13.22 -10.50
N MET A 421 -4.51 14.37 -10.26
CA MET A 421 -5.11 15.50 -9.54
C MET A 421 -6.46 15.95 -10.11
N VAL A 422 -6.57 16.05 -11.44
CA VAL A 422 -7.78 16.45 -12.16
C VAL A 422 -8.81 15.32 -12.24
N GLY A 423 -8.38 14.06 -12.14
CA GLY A 423 -9.24 12.89 -12.26
C GLY A 423 -9.97 12.50 -10.98
N LEU A 424 -9.54 13.00 -9.82
CA LEU A 424 -10.09 12.62 -8.52
C LEU A 424 -11.63 12.74 -8.40
N PRO A 425 -12.29 13.82 -8.83
CA PRO A 425 -13.75 13.93 -8.72
C PRO A 425 -14.53 12.83 -9.46
N MET A 426 -13.92 12.19 -10.46
CA MET A 426 -14.56 11.13 -11.25
C MET A 426 -14.54 9.77 -10.55
N HIS A 427 -13.70 9.60 -9.53
CA HIS A 427 -13.42 8.31 -8.91
C HIS A 427 -14.19 8.08 -7.59
N GLN A 428 -15.37 8.71 -7.45
CA GLN A 428 -16.13 8.70 -6.20
C GLN A 428 -16.39 7.29 -5.68
N PRO A 429 -16.37 7.08 -4.35
CA PRO A 429 -16.64 5.78 -3.78
C PRO A 429 -18.07 5.42 -4.20
N VAL A 430 -18.24 4.41 -5.07
CA VAL A 430 -19.55 4.13 -5.64
C VAL A 430 -20.38 3.36 -4.62
N LEU A 431 -21.18 4.10 -3.84
CA LEU A 431 -22.20 3.57 -2.92
C LEU A 431 -23.09 2.49 -3.57
N GLN A 432 -23.33 2.60 -4.88
CA GLN A 432 -24.22 1.72 -5.64
C GLN A 432 -23.61 0.37 -6.06
N HIS A 433 -22.28 0.18 -6.04
CA HIS A 433 -21.66 -1.06 -6.53
C HIS A 433 -21.39 -2.10 -5.45
N LEU A 434 -21.40 -1.73 -4.16
CA LEU A 434 -21.33 -2.68 -3.05
C LEU A 434 -22.56 -3.61 -2.95
N LEU A 435 -23.63 -3.33 -3.70
CA LEU A 435 -24.93 -4.00 -3.55
C LEU A 435 -25.46 -4.68 -4.84
N ARG A 436 -24.79 -4.59 -5.98
CA ARG A 436 -25.27 -5.23 -7.23
C ARG A 436 -24.13 -5.96 -7.94
N GLY A 437 -24.22 -7.29 -7.95
CA GLY A 437 -23.23 -8.25 -8.45
C GLY A 437 -22.96 -8.24 -9.96
N ASN A 438 -22.62 -7.09 -10.53
CA ASN A 438 -21.96 -7.00 -11.84
C ASN A 438 -20.47 -6.71 -11.59
N GLU A 439 -19.78 -7.72 -11.06
CA GLU A 439 -18.45 -7.63 -10.44
C GLU A 439 -17.27 -7.70 -11.42
N THR A 440 -17.49 -7.87 -12.72
CA THR A 440 -16.46 -8.45 -13.59
C THR A 440 -15.49 -7.46 -14.27
N GLY A 441 -15.17 -6.29 -13.69
CA GLY A 441 -14.12 -5.48 -14.34
C GLY A 441 -13.76 -4.10 -13.84
N ASN A 442 -14.32 -3.58 -12.75
CA ASN A 442 -13.93 -2.25 -12.30
C ASN A 442 -12.73 -2.32 -11.35
N GLU A 443 -11.56 -1.82 -11.78
CA GLU A 443 -10.38 -1.57 -10.94
C GLU A 443 -10.72 -0.84 -9.62
N ALA A 444 -11.76 0.00 -9.65
CA ALA A 444 -12.32 0.65 -8.47
C ALA A 444 -12.80 -0.34 -7.41
N TRP A 445 -13.41 -1.46 -7.79
CA TRP A 445 -13.86 -2.49 -6.85
C TRP A 445 -12.69 -3.11 -6.10
N ASN A 446 -11.65 -3.55 -6.81
CA ASN A 446 -10.45 -4.14 -6.20
C ASN A 446 -9.72 -3.14 -5.29
N PHE A 447 -9.69 -1.87 -5.70
CA PHE A 447 -9.17 -0.79 -4.87
C PHE A 447 -9.96 -0.65 -3.56
N TRP A 448 -11.30 -0.61 -3.63
CA TRP A 448 -12.16 -0.37 -2.47
C TRP A 448 -12.38 -1.59 -1.58
N MET A 449 -12.37 -2.82 -2.10
CA MET A 449 -12.67 -4.03 -1.33
C MET A 449 -11.72 -4.22 -0.15
N GLY A 450 -10.40 -4.10 -0.39
CA GLY A 450 -9.40 -4.20 0.67
C GLY A 450 -9.38 -2.98 1.59
N ARG A 451 -9.96 -1.87 1.14
CA ARG A 451 -9.91 -0.56 1.81
C ARG A 451 -11.15 -0.23 2.61
N GLY A 452 -12.28 -0.86 2.33
CA GLY A 452 -13.58 -0.50 2.89
C GLY A 452 -13.54 -0.25 4.40
N HIS A 453 -12.87 -1.10 5.16
CA HIS A 453 -12.70 -0.95 6.61
C HIS A 453 -12.12 0.41 7.07
N LEU A 454 -11.29 1.07 6.25
CA LEU A 454 -10.74 2.41 6.51
C LEU A 454 -11.76 3.54 6.27
N TYR A 455 -12.69 3.35 5.32
CA TYR A 455 -13.60 4.40 4.83
C TYR A 455 -15.04 4.23 5.30
N LEU A 456 -15.44 3.01 5.65
CA LEU A 456 -16.82 2.64 6.00
C LEU A 456 -17.45 3.54 7.08
N PRO A 457 -16.72 4.01 8.11
CA PRO A 457 -17.37 4.87 9.10
C PRO A 457 -17.80 6.23 8.56
N CYS A 458 -17.22 6.69 7.45
CA CYS A 458 -17.35 8.06 6.96
C CYS A 458 -17.78 8.15 5.48
N PHE A 459 -18.11 7.03 4.85
CA PHE A 459 -18.35 6.93 3.41
C PHE A 459 -19.39 7.92 2.88
N GLU A 460 -20.49 8.14 3.60
CA GLU A 460 -21.54 9.10 3.20
C GLU A 460 -21.11 10.57 3.28
N TYR A 461 -20.04 10.86 4.03
CA TYR A 461 -19.57 12.21 4.30
C TYR A 461 -18.36 12.58 3.44
N ILE A 462 -17.74 11.60 2.80
CA ILE A 462 -16.51 11.78 2.03
C ILE A 462 -16.87 11.79 0.56
N ARG A 463 -16.96 13.00 0.01
CA ARG A 463 -17.05 13.15 -1.45
C ARG A 463 -15.73 12.78 -2.13
N ILE A 464 -14.62 12.97 -1.43
CA ILE A 464 -13.25 12.89 -1.97
C ILE A 464 -12.33 12.29 -0.92
N TRP A 465 -11.66 11.20 -1.29
CA TRP A 465 -10.81 10.38 -0.42
C TRP A 465 -9.35 10.84 -0.44
N VAL A 466 -9.08 12.09 -0.79
CA VAL A 466 -7.78 12.72 -0.54
C VAL A 466 -7.95 13.82 0.48
N VAL A 467 -6.93 14.02 1.30
CA VAL A 467 -6.90 15.13 2.25
C VAL A 467 -6.85 16.46 1.49
N GLU A 468 -7.09 17.55 2.21
CA GLU A 468 -7.02 18.90 1.66
C GLU A 468 -5.61 19.34 1.28
N MET A 469 -4.56 18.73 1.86
CA MET A 469 -3.15 18.98 1.53
C MET A 469 -2.47 17.69 1.06
N PRO A 470 -2.88 17.13 -0.09
CA PRO A 470 -2.31 15.88 -0.57
C PRO A 470 -0.82 16.05 -0.86
N VAL A 471 -0.05 15.02 -0.56
CA VAL A 471 1.39 14.92 -0.79
C VAL A 471 1.68 14.63 -2.26
N SER A 472 0.86 13.79 -2.90
CA SER A 472 1.16 13.35 -4.25
C SER A 472 -0.06 12.80 -4.99
N PHE A 473 0.12 12.74 -6.31
CA PHE A 473 -0.83 12.17 -7.26
C PHE A 473 -0.04 11.31 -8.27
N ASN A 474 -0.60 10.18 -8.69
CA ASN A 474 -0.02 9.34 -9.74
C ASN A 474 -0.78 9.50 -11.08
N SER A 475 -0.35 8.77 -12.10
CA SER A 475 -1.01 8.56 -13.39
C SER A 475 -0.94 9.77 -14.32
N PHE A 476 0.19 10.48 -14.27
CA PHE A 476 0.54 11.55 -15.20
C PHE A 476 1.14 10.95 -16.48
N LYS A 477 0.26 10.53 -17.39
CA LYS A 477 0.65 9.74 -18.57
C LYS A 477 1.37 10.55 -19.66
N ASN A 478 1.44 11.88 -19.54
CA ASN A 478 2.17 12.74 -20.46
C ASN A 478 2.71 13.99 -19.75
N VAL A 479 3.68 14.66 -20.38
CA VAL A 479 4.35 15.84 -19.85
C VAL A 479 3.42 17.04 -19.65
N SER A 480 2.40 17.22 -20.51
CA SER A 480 1.48 18.36 -20.38
C SER A 480 0.63 18.31 -19.10
N MET A 481 0.39 17.11 -18.55
CA MET A 481 -0.29 16.97 -17.26
C MET A 481 0.52 17.57 -16.10
N PHE A 482 1.86 17.56 -16.17
CA PHE A 482 2.70 18.18 -15.14
C PHE A 482 2.59 19.70 -15.20
N THR A 483 2.66 20.27 -16.40
CA THR A 483 2.47 21.71 -16.62
C THR A 483 1.08 22.17 -16.20
N GLU A 484 0.04 21.40 -16.56
CA GLU A 484 -1.33 21.65 -16.13
C GLU A 484 -1.42 21.62 -14.59
N ALA A 485 -0.88 20.59 -13.95
CA ALA A 485 -0.92 20.48 -12.51
C ALA A 485 -0.22 21.64 -11.80
N LYS A 486 0.97 22.04 -12.27
CA LYS A 486 1.66 23.23 -11.77
C LYS A 486 0.79 24.48 -11.92
N SER A 487 0.19 24.69 -13.09
CA SER A 487 -0.68 25.86 -13.33
C SER A 487 -1.88 25.90 -12.39
N ILE A 488 -2.46 24.74 -12.03
CA ILE A 488 -3.55 24.63 -11.05
C ILE A 488 -3.05 24.97 -9.63
N LEU A 489 -1.84 24.56 -9.25
CA LEU A 489 -1.26 24.91 -7.96
C LEU A 489 -0.92 26.40 -7.85
N GLU A 490 -0.66 27.08 -8.97
CA GLU A 490 -0.45 28.54 -8.99
C GLU A 490 -1.76 29.34 -8.84
N LEU A 491 -2.93 28.72 -9.03
CA LEU A 491 -4.21 29.35 -8.76
C LEU A 491 -4.39 29.63 -7.26
N GLY A 492 -5.07 30.74 -6.93
CA GLY A 492 -5.52 31.01 -5.57
C GLY A 492 -6.52 29.93 -5.08
N PRO A 493 -6.67 29.71 -3.75
CA PRO A 493 -7.41 28.57 -3.20
C PRO A 493 -8.84 28.41 -3.75
N GLN A 494 -9.60 29.50 -3.89
CA GLN A 494 -10.97 29.45 -4.42
C GLN A 494 -11.02 29.08 -5.91
N ALA A 495 -10.12 29.64 -6.72
CA ALA A 495 -10.03 29.33 -8.14
C ALA A 495 -9.61 27.88 -8.37
N ARG A 496 -8.65 27.39 -7.56
CA ARG A 496 -8.22 26.00 -7.55
C ARG A 496 -9.36 25.05 -7.19
N GLN A 497 -10.09 25.36 -6.11
CA GLN A 497 -11.25 24.57 -5.70
C GLN A 497 -12.33 24.52 -6.77
N LYS A 498 -12.62 25.65 -7.40
CA LYS A 498 -13.57 25.72 -8.51
C LYS A 498 -13.12 24.87 -9.70
N HIS A 499 -11.83 24.88 -10.02
CA HIS A 499 -11.26 24.13 -11.13
C HIS A 499 -11.29 22.62 -10.88
N LEU A 500 -10.85 22.19 -9.70
CA LEU A 500 -10.75 20.78 -9.33
C LEU A 500 -12.09 20.19 -8.87
N GLY A 501 -13.06 21.01 -8.48
CA GLY A 501 -14.27 20.55 -7.78
C GLY A 501 -14.01 20.16 -6.32
N TYR A 502 -12.83 20.47 -5.77
CA TYR A 502 -12.44 20.15 -4.40
C TYR A 502 -11.34 21.01 -3.82
N ALA A 503 -11.33 21.10 -2.49
CA ALA A 503 -10.35 21.88 -1.76
C ALA A 503 -8.98 21.18 -1.84
N LEU A 504 -8.03 21.83 -2.52
CA LEU A 504 -6.62 21.49 -2.50
C LEU A 504 -5.87 22.71 -1.98
N HIS A 505 -5.13 22.55 -0.90
CA HIS A 505 -4.37 23.57 -0.23
C HIS A 505 -2.86 23.28 -0.36
N LEU A 506 -2.10 24.37 -0.40
CA LEU A 506 -0.64 24.32 -0.27
C LEU A 506 -0.32 24.77 1.15
N SER A 507 0.55 24.02 1.83
CA SER A 507 0.93 24.34 3.21
C SER A 507 1.73 25.64 3.33
N GLY A 508 2.42 26.04 2.26
CA GLY A 508 3.37 27.16 2.26
C GLY A 508 4.72 26.82 2.93
N LEU A 509 4.92 25.59 3.41
CA LEU A 509 6.20 25.12 3.98
C LEU A 509 7.19 24.79 2.86
N ARG A 510 7.67 25.84 2.19
CA ARG A 510 8.58 25.73 1.06
C ARG A 510 10.02 25.55 1.52
N LYS A 511 10.82 24.96 0.65
CA LYS A 511 12.29 24.96 0.79
C LYS A 511 12.75 26.41 0.94
N HIS A 512 13.60 26.67 1.94
CA HIS A 512 14.32 27.94 2.01
C HIS A 512 15.21 28.05 0.76
N LYS A 513 14.85 28.93 -0.17
CA LYS A 513 15.74 29.36 -1.23
C LYS A 513 16.74 30.32 -0.60
N ASP A 514 17.63 29.80 0.22
CA ASP A 514 18.79 30.57 0.59
C ASP A 514 19.49 30.90 -0.73
N ALA A 515 19.71 32.20 -0.96
CA ALA A 515 20.47 32.67 -2.10
C ALA A 515 21.92 32.27 -1.88
N VAL A 516 22.21 30.97 -2.02
CA VAL A 516 23.57 30.45 -1.94
C VAL A 516 24.27 30.94 -3.19
N ILE A 517 25.06 32.00 -3.03
CA ILE A 517 26.11 32.37 -3.98
C ILE A 517 27.13 31.22 -3.90
N LEU A 518 26.91 30.17 -4.69
CA LEU A 518 27.82 29.04 -4.78
C LEU A 518 29.15 29.57 -5.36
N GLN A 519 30.14 29.76 -4.49
CA GLN A 519 31.52 29.80 -4.97
C GLN A 519 31.86 28.40 -5.47
N PRO A 520 32.42 28.26 -6.69
CA PRO A 520 32.71 26.96 -7.27
C PRO A 520 33.63 26.16 -6.33
N SER A 521 33.15 25.00 -5.87
CA SER A 521 33.98 24.07 -5.11
C SER A 521 35.13 23.59 -5.99
N PRO A 522 36.37 23.53 -5.46
CA PRO A 522 37.49 22.96 -6.19
C PRO A 522 37.22 21.48 -6.48
N SER A 523 37.31 21.11 -7.75
CA SER A 523 37.10 19.73 -8.21
C SER A 523 38.04 18.77 -7.46
N ARG A 524 37.48 17.95 -6.56
CA ARG A 524 38.19 16.78 -6.06
C ARG A 524 38.27 15.78 -7.20
N GLY A 525 39.50 15.43 -7.59
CA GLY A 525 39.77 14.42 -8.59
C GLY A 525 39.12 13.10 -8.17
N ILE A 526 38.34 12.53 -9.07
CA ILE A 526 37.84 11.16 -9.00
C ILE A 526 39.09 10.25 -9.10
N PRO A 527 39.30 9.30 -8.16
CA PRO A 527 40.41 8.35 -8.25
C PRO A 527 40.30 7.40 -9.45
#